data_AF-A0A7G8BW65-F1
#
_entry.id   AF-A0A7G8BW65-F1
#
_cell.length_a   1.000
_cell.length_b   1.000
_cell.length_c   1.000
_cell.angle_alpha   90.00
_cell.angle_beta   90.00
_cell.angle_gamma   90.00
#
_symmetry.space_group_name_H-M   'P 1'
#
loop_
_entity.id
_entity.type
_entity.pdbx_description
1 polymer ?
#
loop_
_entity_poly.entity_id
_entity_poly.type
_entity_poly.pdbx_seq_one_letter_code
_entity_poly.pdbx_strand_id
1 'polypeptide(L)'
;MRNFFSALVLIFGLAVAPVAAHASPVTYNLALTNVIGNLSGGTGSFTIDDSPSGFFDTFYQNGTPGNVLADLTFSIGGNTFTLADSIGTASVNFLLGNVASINYAGFLNGNLTISLASGFMGYTYTDFFGQETSTGIITASQATPEPSTLLLFGTGALGFAAFGLRKIAA
;
A
#
# COMPACT_ATOMS: atom_id res chain seq x y z
N MET A 1 15.60 45.80 25.68
CA MET A 1 15.87 45.25 24.33
C MET A 1 16.20 43.75 24.40
N ARG A 2 15.27 42.90 24.86
CA ARG A 2 15.54 41.45 25.08
C ARG A 2 14.41 40.53 24.59
N ASN A 3 13.48 41.06 23.80
CA ASN A 3 12.26 40.36 23.37
C ASN A 3 12.18 40.18 21.84
N PHE A 4 13.21 40.58 21.09
CA PHE A 4 13.22 40.47 19.62
C PHE A 4 13.87 39.19 19.08
N PHE A 5 14.58 38.42 19.92
CA PHE A 5 15.30 37.21 19.48
C PHE A 5 14.47 35.93 19.53
N SER A 6 13.36 35.88 20.27
CA SER A 6 12.52 34.67 20.35
C SER A 6 11.50 34.53 19.22
N ALA A 7 11.22 35.61 18.47
CA ALA A 7 10.28 35.55 17.34
C ALA A 7 10.92 35.07 16.02
N LEU A 8 12.26 35.12 15.91
CA LEU A 8 12.95 34.81 14.65
C LEU A 8 13.18 33.30 14.44
N VAL A 9 13.20 32.50 15.52
CA VAL A 9 13.42 31.05 15.45
C VAL A 9 12.17 30.29 14.97
N LEU A 10 10.97 30.87 15.10
CA LEU A 10 9.73 30.21 14.67
C LEU A 10 9.46 30.36 13.15
N ILE A 11 10.10 31.32 12.48
CA ILE A 11 9.82 31.65 11.07
C ILE A 11 10.78 30.92 10.10
N PHE A 12 11.97 30.53 10.55
CA PHE A 12 12.98 29.86 9.70
C PHE A 12 12.92 28.32 9.71
N GLY A 13 11.99 27.71 10.47
CA GLY A 13 11.81 26.25 10.52
C GLY A 13 10.99 25.66 9.35
N LEU A 14 10.27 26.49 8.59
CA LEU A 14 9.58 26.08 7.36
C LEU A 14 10.53 26.20 6.16
N ALA A 15 11.67 25.54 6.24
CA ALA A 15 12.37 25.12 5.03
C ALA A 15 11.48 24.07 4.36
N VAL A 16 10.56 24.54 3.52
CA VAL A 16 9.89 23.69 2.52
C VAL A 16 10.99 23.23 1.59
N ALA A 17 11.64 22.12 1.95
CA ALA A 17 12.51 21.42 1.03
C ALA A 17 11.68 21.15 -0.24
N PRO A 18 12.24 21.34 -1.45
CA PRO A 18 11.58 20.90 -2.66
C PRO A 18 11.39 19.39 -2.52
N VAL A 19 10.17 18.98 -2.20
CA VAL A 19 9.76 17.59 -2.31
C VAL A 19 9.87 17.31 -3.80
N ALA A 20 10.86 16.51 -4.18
CA ALA A 20 10.94 16.02 -5.55
C ALA A 20 9.55 15.47 -5.89
N ALA A 21 8.97 15.98 -6.99
CA ALA A 21 7.68 15.54 -7.50
C ALA A 21 7.82 14.14 -8.10
N HIS A 22 8.12 13.16 -7.25
CA HIS A 22 7.87 11.76 -7.55
C HIS A 22 6.36 11.61 -7.65
N ALA A 23 5.91 10.85 -8.65
CA ALA A 23 4.51 10.46 -8.71
C ALA A 23 4.12 9.84 -7.36
N SER A 24 2.96 10.22 -6.86
CA SER A 24 2.48 9.70 -5.58
C SER A 24 2.30 8.19 -5.71
N PRO A 25 2.78 7.39 -4.73
CA PRO A 25 2.51 5.98 -4.71
C PRO A 25 1.02 5.69 -4.84
N VAL A 26 0.67 4.68 -5.63
CA VAL A 26 -0.71 4.26 -5.85
C VAL A 26 -0.91 2.90 -5.19
N THR A 27 -1.89 2.84 -4.29
CA THR A 27 -2.27 1.60 -3.62
C THR A 27 -3.52 1.00 -4.25
N TYR A 28 -3.56 -0.31 -4.36
CA TYR A 28 -4.70 -1.09 -4.81
C TYR A 28 -5.11 -2.08 -3.72
N ASN A 29 -6.39 -2.17 -3.45
CA ASN A 29 -6.98 -3.20 -2.62
C ASN A 29 -7.25 -4.45 -3.45
N LEU A 30 -7.02 -5.61 -2.85
CA LEU A 30 -7.26 -6.91 -3.44
C LEU A 30 -8.33 -7.67 -2.66
N ALA A 31 -9.23 -8.31 -3.38
CA ALA A 31 -10.15 -9.30 -2.82
C ALA A 31 -9.90 -10.66 -3.49
N LEU A 32 -9.67 -11.69 -2.67
CA LEU A 32 -9.45 -13.07 -3.10
C LEU A 32 -10.74 -13.84 -2.85
N THR A 33 -11.49 -14.10 -3.91
CA THR A 33 -12.75 -14.86 -3.83
C THR A 33 -12.47 -16.32 -4.08
N ASN A 34 -12.72 -17.18 -3.08
CA ASN A 34 -12.62 -18.63 -3.26
C ASN A 34 -13.62 -19.14 -4.31
N VAL A 35 -13.17 -20.06 -5.16
CA VAL A 35 -14.00 -20.80 -6.11
C VAL A 35 -13.98 -22.30 -5.78
N ILE A 36 -12.82 -22.81 -5.35
CA ILE A 36 -12.61 -24.22 -5.00
C ILE A 36 -11.81 -24.28 -3.69
N GLY A 37 -12.30 -25.03 -2.70
CA GLY A 37 -11.60 -25.22 -1.43
C GLY A 37 -12.54 -25.13 -0.23
N ASN A 38 -11.97 -25.22 0.97
CA ASN A 38 -12.68 -25.16 2.25
C ASN A 38 -12.51 -23.81 2.98
N LEU A 39 -11.73 -22.89 2.42
CA LEU A 39 -11.50 -21.56 2.97
C LEU A 39 -12.27 -20.51 2.16
N SER A 40 -12.88 -19.52 2.82
CA SER A 40 -13.77 -18.54 2.19
C SER A 40 -13.07 -17.58 1.21
N GLY A 41 -11.75 -17.43 1.32
CA GLY A 41 -10.96 -16.49 0.53
C GLY A 41 -10.11 -15.59 1.42
N GLY A 42 -9.73 -14.43 0.89
CA GLY A 42 -8.82 -13.52 1.56
C GLY A 42 -8.90 -12.09 1.04
N THR A 43 -8.03 -11.25 1.56
CA THR A 43 -7.87 -9.85 1.14
C THR A 43 -6.39 -9.56 0.94
N GLY A 44 -6.07 -8.41 0.39
CA GLY A 44 -4.70 -7.96 0.27
C GLY A 44 -4.61 -6.53 -0.21
N SER A 45 -3.40 -6.06 -0.40
CA SER A 45 -3.15 -4.82 -1.09
C SER A 45 -1.78 -4.84 -1.74
N PHE A 46 -1.58 -3.96 -2.71
CA PHE A 46 -0.25 -3.68 -3.22
C PHE A 46 -0.08 -2.20 -3.48
N THR A 47 1.15 -1.72 -3.40
CA THR A 47 1.50 -0.32 -3.67
C THR A 47 2.58 -0.26 -4.73
N ILE A 48 2.36 0.58 -5.74
CA ILE A 48 3.34 0.91 -6.77
C ILE A 48 3.78 2.36 -6.60
N ASP A 49 5.01 2.68 -7.02
CA ASP A 49 5.59 4.00 -6.82
C ASP A 49 5.24 5.03 -7.92
N ASP A 50 4.48 4.61 -8.94
CA ASP A 50 4.00 5.47 -10.01
C ASP A 50 2.62 5.04 -10.51
N SER A 51 1.95 5.88 -11.27
CA SER A 51 0.66 5.57 -11.89
C SER A 51 0.86 4.87 -13.24
N PRO A 52 0.17 3.75 -13.50
CA PRO A 52 0.21 3.07 -14.79
C PRO A 52 -0.42 4.00 -15.84
N SER A 53 0.32 4.29 -16.91
CA SER A 53 -0.08 5.22 -17.97
C SER A 53 0.18 4.69 -19.38
N GLY A 54 0.95 3.59 -19.50
CA GLY A 54 1.26 2.93 -20.75
C GLY A 54 0.15 1.99 -21.21
N PHE A 55 0.32 1.49 -22.44
CA PHE A 55 -0.50 0.38 -22.95
C PHE A 55 -0.25 -0.88 -22.10
N PHE A 56 1.01 -1.12 -21.75
CA PHE A 56 1.45 -2.19 -20.86
C PHE A 56 2.51 -1.63 -19.92
N ASP A 57 2.29 -1.76 -18.62
CA ASP A 57 3.25 -1.35 -17.58
C ASP A 57 3.55 -2.53 -16.65
N THR A 58 4.74 -2.57 -16.07
CA THR A 58 5.11 -3.60 -15.10
C THR A 58 5.91 -3.02 -13.96
N PHE A 59 5.48 -3.35 -12.75
CA PHE A 59 6.12 -2.95 -11.51
C PHE A 59 6.73 -4.17 -10.86
N TYR A 60 8.01 -4.08 -10.47
CA TYR A 60 8.78 -5.19 -9.95
C TYR A 60 9.16 -4.97 -8.49
N GLN A 61 9.20 -6.05 -7.73
CA GLN A 61 9.90 -6.07 -6.45
C GLN A 61 11.37 -5.69 -6.70
N ASN A 62 11.85 -4.67 -6.00
CA ASN A 62 13.18 -4.06 -6.22
C ASN A 62 13.35 -3.43 -7.63
N GLY A 63 12.26 -2.91 -8.20
CA GLY A 63 12.32 -2.13 -9.44
C GLY A 63 13.15 -0.85 -9.31
N THR A 64 13.33 -0.15 -10.43
CA THR A 64 13.86 1.21 -10.43
C THR A 64 12.73 2.22 -10.18
N PRO A 65 13.01 3.42 -9.65
CA PRO A 65 12.00 4.47 -9.49
C PRO A 65 11.13 4.65 -10.74
N GLY A 66 9.81 4.67 -10.56
CA GLY A 66 8.82 4.70 -11.64
C GLY A 66 8.27 3.32 -12.02
N ASN A 67 8.88 2.23 -11.55
CA ASN A 67 8.50 0.84 -11.85
C ASN A 67 8.67 -0.07 -10.61
N VAL A 68 8.57 0.48 -9.40
CA VAL A 68 8.73 -0.26 -8.14
C VAL A 68 7.38 -0.79 -7.66
N LEU A 69 7.32 -2.09 -7.39
CA LEU A 69 6.34 -2.67 -6.49
C LEU A 69 6.84 -2.46 -5.06
N ALA A 70 6.36 -1.39 -4.43
CA ALA A 70 6.83 -0.92 -3.13
C ALA A 70 6.34 -1.81 -1.98
N ASP A 71 5.11 -2.33 -2.10
CA ASP A 71 4.53 -3.24 -1.13
C ASP A 71 3.56 -4.22 -1.81
N LEU A 72 3.44 -5.41 -1.22
CA LEU A 72 2.48 -6.44 -1.62
C LEU A 72 2.17 -7.28 -0.38
N THR A 73 0.89 -7.34 -0.03
CA THR A 73 0.41 -8.11 1.12
C THR A 73 -0.86 -8.88 0.80
N PHE A 74 -0.98 -10.08 1.37
CA PHE A 74 -2.17 -10.92 1.29
C PHE A 74 -2.49 -11.50 2.66
N SER A 75 -3.77 -11.51 3.02
CA SER A 75 -4.29 -12.15 4.22
C SER A 75 -5.29 -13.24 3.82
N ILE A 76 -4.99 -14.49 4.15
CA ILE A 76 -5.81 -15.65 3.83
C ILE A 76 -5.60 -16.74 4.89
N GLY A 77 -6.68 -17.35 5.39
CA GLY A 77 -6.59 -18.42 6.40
C GLY A 77 -5.97 -17.96 7.73
N GLY A 78 -6.12 -16.68 8.08
CA GLY A 78 -5.48 -16.07 9.25
C GLY A 78 -3.98 -15.82 9.09
N ASN A 79 -3.39 -16.13 7.92
CA ASN A 79 -1.98 -15.92 7.62
C ASN A 79 -1.78 -14.69 6.75
N THR A 80 -0.66 -14.00 6.95
CA THR A 80 -0.26 -12.84 6.14
C THR A 80 0.99 -13.16 5.35
N PHE A 81 0.93 -12.99 4.04
CA PHE A 81 2.06 -13.07 3.12
C PHE A 81 2.45 -11.66 2.69
N THR A 82 3.75 -11.41 2.60
CA THR A 82 4.34 -10.13 2.20
C THR A 82 5.43 -10.34 1.16
N LEU A 83 5.99 -9.26 0.60
CA LEU A 83 7.17 -9.36 -0.28
C LEU A 83 8.36 -10.09 0.36
N ALA A 84 8.48 -10.11 1.70
CA ALA A 84 9.54 -10.82 2.41
C ALA A 84 9.39 -12.35 2.36
N ASP A 85 8.17 -12.84 2.13
CA ASP A 85 7.85 -14.28 2.05
C ASP A 85 7.98 -14.81 0.62
N SER A 86 8.37 -13.95 -0.33
CA SER A 86 8.42 -14.31 -1.74
C SER A 86 9.60 -15.23 -2.05
N ILE A 87 9.34 -16.30 -2.81
CA ILE A 87 10.36 -17.24 -3.28
C ILE A 87 10.92 -16.88 -4.66
N GLY A 88 10.47 -15.77 -5.26
CA GLY A 88 10.94 -15.26 -6.54
C GLY A 88 10.67 -13.76 -6.66
N THR A 89 11.02 -13.15 -7.80
CA THR A 89 10.71 -11.72 -8.01
C THR A 89 9.21 -11.53 -8.20
N ALA A 90 8.56 -10.85 -7.26
CA ALA A 90 7.17 -10.47 -7.42
C ALA A 90 7.01 -9.34 -8.46
N SER A 91 5.91 -9.34 -9.20
CA SER A 91 5.58 -8.26 -10.13
C SER A 91 4.09 -8.06 -10.29
N VAL A 92 3.68 -6.85 -10.65
CA VAL A 92 2.30 -6.52 -11.06
C VAL A 92 2.33 -5.95 -12.46
N ASN A 93 1.52 -6.52 -13.35
CA ASN A 93 1.40 -6.08 -14.73
C ASN A 93 0.06 -5.36 -14.94
N PHE A 94 0.12 -4.24 -15.66
CA PHE A 94 -1.03 -3.46 -16.04
C PHE A 94 -1.26 -3.53 -17.55
N LEU A 95 -2.52 -3.51 -17.95
CA LEU A 95 -2.94 -3.34 -19.34
C LEU A 95 -3.97 -2.21 -19.38
N LEU A 96 -3.71 -1.17 -20.18
CA LEU A 96 -4.58 0.01 -20.30
C LEU A 96 -4.94 0.61 -18.93
N GLY A 97 -3.96 0.74 -18.03
CA GLY A 97 -4.14 1.28 -16.68
C GLY A 97 -4.84 0.36 -15.67
N ASN A 98 -5.28 -0.83 -16.07
CA ASN A 98 -5.96 -1.79 -15.21
C ASN A 98 -5.02 -2.94 -14.82
N VAL A 99 -5.18 -3.49 -13.61
CA VAL A 99 -4.41 -4.65 -13.17
C VAL A 99 -4.77 -5.86 -14.04
N ALA A 100 -3.77 -6.41 -14.73
CA ALA A 100 -3.95 -7.54 -15.64
C ALA A 100 -3.46 -8.85 -15.02
N SER A 101 -2.37 -8.80 -14.25
CA SER A 101 -1.86 -9.96 -13.52
C SER A 101 -0.97 -9.55 -12.36
N ILE A 102 -0.89 -10.44 -11.36
CA ILE A 102 0.04 -10.34 -10.24
C ILE A 102 0.83 -11.64 -10.24
N ASN A 103 2.14 -11.54 -10.35
CA ASN A 103 3.06 -12.66 -10.25
C ASN A 103 3.63 -12.66 -8.85
N TYR A 104 3.29 -13.68 -8.08
CA TYR A 104 3.79 -13.84 -6.73
C TYR A 104 3.73 -15.32 -6.36
N ALA A 105 4.83 -15.81 -5.78
CA ALA A 105 4.83 -17.08 -5.08
C ALA A 105 5.40 -16.82 -3.69
N GLY A 106 4.65 -17.18 -2.67
CA GLY A 106 5.02 -16.96 -1.28
C GLY A 106 5.05 -18.27 -0.49
N PHE A 107 5.96 -18.35 0.46
CA PHE A 107 6.09 -19.50 1.35
C PHE A 107 6.29 -19.03 2.79
N LEU A 108 5.34 -19.34 3.66
CA LEU A 108 5.32 -18.91 5.06
C LEU A 108 5.50 -20.10 6.00
N ASN A 109 6.35 -19.92 7.02
CA ASN A 109 6.57 -20.88 8.12
C ASN A 109 6.82 -22.34 7.67
N GLY A 110 7.42 -22.54 6.49
CA GLY A 110 7.78 -23.87 6.02
C GLY A 110 6.62 -24.73 5.49
N ASN A 111 5.37 -24.25 5.49
CA ASN A 111 4.20 -25.13 5.27
C ASN A 111 3.01 -24.48 4.57
N LEU A 112 3.04 -23.18 4.33
CA LEU A 112 1.94 -22.48 3.71
C LEU A 112 2.42 -21.84 2.41
N THR A 113 1.72 -22.16 1.33
CA THR A 113 2.06 -21.67 0.00
C THR A 113 0.91 -20.86 -0.56
N ILE A 114 1.22 -19.70 -1.15
CA ILE A 114 0.30 -18.97 -2.03
C ILE A 114 0.98 -18.70 -3.36
N SER A 115 0.24 -18.90 -4.45
CA SER A 115 0.71 -18.65 -5.82
C SER A 115 -0.32 -17.83 -6.56
N LEU A 116 0.13 -16.76 -7.20
CA LEU A 116 -0.63 -15.89 -8.09
C LEU A 116 -0.05 -16.03 -9.49
N ALA A 117 -0.89 -16.44 -10.43
CA ALA A 117 -0.43 -16.82 -11.77
C ALA A 117 -0.61 -15.70 -12.80
N SER A 118 0.37 -15.61 -13.71
CA SER A 118 0.41 -14.69 -14.84
C SER A 118 -0.70 -15.01 -15.84
N GLY A 119 -1.78 -14.23 -15.79
CA GLY A 119 -2.93 -14.35 -16.68
C GLY A 119 -4.15 -14.84 -15.92
N PHE A 120 -5.24 -14.06 -15.99
CA PHE A 120 -6.55 -14.36 -15.42
C PHE A 120 -6.73 -14.08 -13.93
N MET A 121 -5.85 -13.30 -13.30
CA MET A 121 -6.03 -12.84 -11.91
C MET A 121 -6.40 -14.00 -10.97
N GLY A 122 -5.77 -15.16 -11.14
CA GLY A 122 -6.06 -16.36 -10.35
C GLY A 122 -5.12 -16.49 -9.16
N TYR A 123 -5.58 -17.17 -8.12
CA TYR A 123 -4.75 -17.55 -6.98
C TYR A 123 -4.97 -19.01 -6.56
N THR A 124 -3.94 -19.58 -5.93
CA THR A 124 -4.01 -20.85 -5.20
C THR A 124 -3.30 -20.67 -3.86
N TYR A 125 -3.94 -21.14 -2.78
CA TYR A 125 -3.44 -21.20 -1.42
C TYR A 125 -3.57 -22.63 -0.90
N THR A 126 -2.56 -23.08 -0.18
CA THR A 126 -2.54 -24.38 0.48
C THR A 126 -1.79 -24.28 1.81
N ASP A 127 -2.46 -24.69 2.88
CA ASP A 127 -1.86 -24.97 4.19
C ASP A 127 -1.77 -26.48 4.39
N PHE A 128 -0.55 -27.00 4.38
CA PHE A 128 -0.30 -28.44 4.49
C PHE A 128 -0.65 -29.00 5.89
N PHE A 129 -0.67 -28.18 6.94
CA PHE A 129 -0.95 -28.64 8.31
C PHE A 129 -2.37 -28.30 8.77
N GLY A 130 -2.89 -27.13 8.40
CA GLY A 130 -4.27 -26.75 8.65
C GLY A 130 -5.29 -27.46 7.76
N GLN A 131 -4.83 -28.13 6.69
CA GLN A 131 -5.68 -28.73 5.65
C GLN A 131 -6.62 -27.70 5.00
N GLU A 132 -6.24 -26.42 5.02
CA GLU A 132 -6.97 -25.35 4.37
C GLU A 132 -6.46 -25.19 2.94
N THR A 133 -7.39 -25.12 2.00
CA THR A 133 -7.10 -24.93 0.59
C THR A 133 -8.05 -23.89 0.03
N SER A 134 -7.54 -23.07 -0.88
CA SER A 134 -8.34 -22.09 -1.59
C SER A 134 -7.76 -21.84 -2.96
N THR A 135 -8.53 -22.05 -4.01
CA THR A 135 -8.20 -21.64 -5.37
C THR A 135 -9.33 -20.77 -5.88
N GLY A 136 -8.99 -19.64 -6.50
CA GLY A 136 -10.00 -18.67 -6.88
C GLY A 136 -9.49 -17.50 -7.68
N ILE A 137 -10.25 -16.41 -7.62
CA ILE A 137 -10.06 -15.22 -8.45
C ILE A 137 -9.70 -14.04 -7.54
N ILE A 138 -8.84 -13.18 -8.04
CA ILE A 138 -8.43 -11.91 -7.45
C ILE A 138 -9.17 -10.80 -8.20
N THR A 139 -9.72 -9.86 -7.45
CA THR A 139 -10.14 -8.57 -8.01
C THR A 139 -9.29 -7.48 -7.38
N ALA A 140 -8.96 -6.46 -8.18
CA ALA A 140 -8.18 -5.31 -7.75
C ALA A 140 -9.00 -4.04 -7.93
N SER A 141 -8.97 -3.15 -6.95
CA SER A 141 -9.56 -1.82 -7.04
C SER A 141 -8.56 -0.80 -6.49
N GLN A 142 -8.45 0.36 -7.14
CA GLN A 142 -7.61 1.42 -6.63
C GLN A 142 -8.11 1.85 -5.24
N ALA A 143 -7.22 1.92 -4.26
CA ALA A 143 -7.56 2.40 -2.93
C ALA A 143 -7.81 3.90 -2.99
N THR A 144 -8.96 4.33 -2.44
CA THR A 144 -9.25 5.76 -2.30
C THR A 144 -8.35 6.32 -1.20
N PRO A 145 -7.51 7.34 -1.48
CA PRO A 145 -6.72 7.98 -0.45
C PRO A 145 -7.64 8.51 0.66
N GLU A 146 -7.28 8.27 1.92
CA GLU A 146 -8.01 8.88 3.02
C GLU A 146 -8.01 10.40 2.85
N PRO A 147 -9.15 11.08 2.98
CA PRO A 147 -9.20 12.50 2.80
C PRO A 147 -8.29 13.19 3.83
N SER A 148 -7.41 14.08 3.37
CA SER A 148 -6.54 14.92 4.20
C SER A 148 -7.29 15.83 5.18
N THR A 149 -8.62 15.72 5.24
CA THR A 149 -9.50 16.41 6.19
C THR A 149 -9.17 16.06 7.64
N LEU A 150 -8.64 14.87 7.94
CA LEU A 150 -8.15 14.53 9.28
C LEU A 150 -6.93 15.37 9.68
N LEU A 151 -5.99 15.56 8.76
CA LEU A 151 -4.83 16.43 8.95
C LEU A 151 -5.27 17.90 9.07
N LEU A 152 -6.23 18.33 8.25
CA LEU A 152 -6.81 19.67 8.33
C LEU A 152 -7.58 19.89 9.65
N PHE A 153 -8.27 18.87 10.15
CA PHE A 153 -8.93 18.94 11.45
C PHE A 153 -7.91 19.03 12.59
N GLY A 154 -6.84 18.22 12.56
CA GLY A 154 -5.78 18.27 13.55
C GLY A 154 -5.06 19.62 13.58
N THR A 155 -4.68 20.14 12.41
CA THR A 155 -4.05 21.46 12.28
C THR A 155 -5.00 22.60 12.68
N GLY A 156 -6.29 22.49 12.31
CA GLY A 156 -7.33 23.41 12.75
C GLY A 156 -7.50 23.43 14.26
N ALA A 157 -7.60 22.27 14.91
CA ALA A 157 -7.75 22.14 16.36
C ALA A 157 -6.55 22.73 17.13
N LEU A 158 -5.33 22.49 16.65
CA LEU A 158 -4.12 23.11 17.22
C LEU A 158 -4.12 24.63 17.05
N GLY A 159 -4.58 25.14 15.90
CA GLY A 159 -4.78 26.58 15.66
C GLY A 159 -5.77 27.21 16.65
N PHE A 160 -6.89 26.54 16.94
CA PHE A 160 -7.86 27.01 17.93
C PHE A 160 -7.31 26.98 19.37
N ALA A 161 -6.59 25.93 19.76
CA ALA A 161 -5.98 25.83 21.08
C ALA A 161 -4.95 26.96 21.31
N ALA A 162 -4.10 27.24 20.32
CA ALA A 162 -3.13 28.33 20.39
C ALA A 162 -3.81 29.71 20.50
N PHE A 163 -4.91 29.93 19.77
CA PHE A 163 -5.69 31.16 19.87
C PHE A 163 -6.38 31.32 21.23
N GLY A 164 -6.94 30.23 21.77
CA GLY A 164 -7.56 30.21 23.09
C GLY A 164 -6.58 30.51 24.23
N LEU A 165 -5.40 29.90 24.21
CA LEU A 165 -4.35 30.14 25.21
C LEU A 165 -3.84 31.59 25.20
N ARG A 166 -3.75 32.23 24.03
CA ARG A 166 -3.35 33.64 23.91
C ARG A 166 -4.36 34.60 24.55
N LYS A 167 -5.64 34.22 24.61
CA LYS A 167 -6.72 35.06 25.16
C LYS A 167 -6.88 34.92 26.68
N ILE A 168 -6.35 33.86 27.27
CA ILE A 168 -6.39 33.60 28.72
C ILE A 168 -5.12 34.10 29.42
N ALA A 169 -3.99 34.18 28.70
CA ALA A 169 -2.71 34.69 29.21
C ALA A 169 -2.50 36.21 29.02
N ALA A 170 -3.51 36.94 28.55
CA ALA A 170 -3.53 38.40 28.40
C ALA A 170 -4.59 38.99 29.34
#